data_AF-A0A3Q8QEJ4-F1
#
_entry.id   AF-A0A3Q8QEJ4-F1
#
_cell.length_a   1.000
_cell.length_b   1.000
_cell.length_c   1.000
_cell.angle_alpha   90.00
_cell.angle_beta   90.00
_cell.angle_gamma   90.00
#
_symmetry.space_group_name_H-M   'P 1'
#
loop_
_entity.id
_entity.type
_entity.pdbx_description
1 polymer ?
#
loop_
_entity_poly.entity_id
_entity_poly.type
_entity_poly.pdbx_seq_one_letter_code
_entity_poly.pdbx_strand_id
1 'polypeptide(L)'
;MVTRKTHPLFKIVNDALIDKKLPSNISAWSNFGSLLLLCLGVQILTGLFLAMHYTSDISTALSSVVHICRDVNYGWIIRNLHANGASFFFICIYLHIG
;
A
#
# COMPACT_ATOMS: atom_id res chain seq x y z
N MET A 1 -1.68 34.68 5.29
CA MET A 1 -2.46 33.41 5.27
C MET A 1 -1.48 32.26 5.02
N VAL A 2 -1.63 31.11 5.68
CA VAL A 2 -0.65 30.00 5.57
C VAL A 2 -0.74 29.36 4.18
N THR A 3 0.40 29.07 3.55
CA THR A 3 0.51 28.50 2.19
C THR A 3 -0.32 27.22 2.01
N ARG A 4 -0.43 26.38 3.05
CA ARG A 4 -1.27 25.18 3.05
C ARG A 4 -2.75 25.44 2.79
N LYS A 5 -3.26 26.64 3.12
CA LYS A 5 -4.67 27.02 2.98
C LYS A 5 -4.95 27.84 1.71
N THR A 6 -3.91 28.41 1.09
CA THR A 6 -4.04 29.30 -0.07
C THR A 6 -3.70 28.60 -1.38
N HIS A 7 -2.66 27.77 -1.40
CA HIS A 7 -2.20 27.12 -2.63
C HIS A 7 -3.24 26.07 -3.07
N PRO A 8 -3.78 26.14 -4.31
CA PRO A 8 -4.90 25.29 -4.74
C PRO A 8 -4.69 23.79 -4.52
N LEU A 9 -3.48 23.27 -4.80
CA LEU A 9 -3.18 21.86 -4.58
C LEU A 9 -3.07 21.50 -3.09
N PHE A 10 -2.45 22.37 -2.29
CA PHE A 10 -2.27 22.08 -0.86
C PHE A 10 -3.53 22.29 -0.06
N LYS A 11 -4.46 23.13 -0.53
CA LYS A 11 -5.77 23.30 0.06
C LYS A 11 -6.57 21.98 0.05
N ILE A 12 -6.51 21.22 -1.05
CA ILE A 12 -7.17 19.91 -1.14
C ILE A 12 -6.62 18.95 -0.08
N VAL A 13 -5.29 18.86 0.03
CA VAL A 13 -4.62 18.03 1.04
C VAL A 13 -4.96 18.49 2.46
N ASN A 14 -4.97 19.81 2.69
CA ASN A 14 -5.29 20.42 3.97
C ASN A 14 -6.69 20.04 4.45
N ASP A 15 -7.68 20.20 3.57
CA ASP A 15 -9.08 20.00 3.90
C ASP A 15 -9.41 18.50 4.05
N ALA A 16 -8.68 17.62 3.36
CA ALA A 16 -8.86 16.17 3.43
C ALA A 16 -8.14 15.50 4.61
N LEU A 17 -6.94 15.98 4.99
CA LEU A 17 -6.05 15.26 5.93
C LEU A 17 -5.64 16.05 7.17
N ILE A 18 -5.52 17.38 7.10
CA ILE A 18 -4.89 18.17 8.18
C ILE A 18 -5.95 18.85 9.05
N ASP A 19 -6.79 19.69 8.45
CA ASP A 19 -7.81 20.47 9.18
C ASP A 19 -9.18 19.76 9.18
N LYS A 20 -9.24 18.50 8.74
CA LYS A 20 -10.46 17.69 8.76
C LYS A 20 -10.93 17.54 10.20
N LYS A 21 -12.12 18.07 10.50
CA LYS A 21 -12.78 17.86 11.80
C LYS A 21 -13.28 16.42 11.88
N LEU A 22 -12.80 15.69 12.87
CA LEU A 22 -13.24 14.34 13.21
C LEU A 22 -13.94 14.37 14.58
N PRO A 23 -14.92 13.48 14.82
CA PRO A 23 -15.52 13.36 16.14
C PRO A 23 -14.45 12.94 17.17
N SER A 24 -14.56 13.43 18.41
CA SER A 24 -13.55 13.16 19.46
C SER A 24 -13.57 11.72 19.97
N ASN A 25 -14.64 10.97 19.71
CA ASN A 25 -14.86 9.60 20.17
C ASN A 25 -14.67 8.54 19.07
N ILE A 26 -13.73 8.75 18.13
CA ILE A 26 -13.39 7.72 17.12
C ILE A 26 -12.85 6.44 17.78
N SER A 27 -13.38 5.29 17.37
CA SER A 27 -12.91 3.99 17.83
C SER A 27 -11.70 3.52 17.03
N ALA A 28 -11.02 2.47 17.51
CA ALA A 28 -9.92 1.84 16.79
C ALA A 28 -10.32 1.32 15.39
N TRP A 29 -11.62 1.05 15.17
CA TRP A 29 -12.17 0.57 13.89
C TRP A 29 -12.00 1.59 12.76
N SER A 30 -12.00 2.88 13.08
CA SER A 30 -11.77 3.93 12.10
C SER A 30 -10.36 3.91 11.49
N ASN A 31 -9.39 3.24 12.13
CA ASN A 31 -8.01 3.12 11.62
C ASN A 31 -7.89 2.17 10.42
N PHE A 32 -8.85 1.26 10.20
CA PHE A 32 -8.76 0.32 9.08
C PHE A 32 -8.82 1.02 7.72
N GLY A 33 -9.47 2.18 7.63
CA GLY A 33 -9.45 2.99 6.42
C GLY A 33 -8.05 3.52 6.07
N SER A 34 -7.27 4.00 7.05
CA SER A 34 -5.90 4.47 6.80
C SER A 34 -4.93 3.31 6.60
N LEU A 35 -5.13 2.18 7.28
CA LEU A 35 -4.39 0.95 7.05
C LEU A 35 -4.58 0.42 5.62
N LEU A 36 -5.79 0.50 5.05
CA LEU A 36 -6.04 0.13 3.65
C LEU A 36 -5.24 0.99 2.67
N LEU A 37 -5.17 2.30 2.90
CA LEU A 37 -4.33 3.20 2.10
C LEU A 37 -2.85 2.84 2.19
N LEU A 38 -2.37 2.52 3.40
CA LEU A 38 -0.99 2.03 3.61
C LEU A 38 -0.75 0.72 2.86
N CYS A 39 -1.67 -0.25 2.97
CA CYS A 39 -1.57 -1.52 2.27
C CYS A 39 -1.52 -1.32 0.75
N LEU A 40 -2.36 -0.44 0.20
CA LEU A 40 -2.35 -0.11 -1.23
C LEU A 40 -0.99 0.47 -1.67
N GLY A 41 -0.45 1.42 -0.91
CA GLY A 41 0.88 1.98 -1.18
C GLY A 41 1.98 0.92 -1.18
N VAL A 42 1.99 0.04 -0.17
CA VAL A 42 2.96 -1.06 -0.08
C VAL A 42 2.80 -2.03 -1.25
N GLN A 43 1.58 -2.43 -1.62
CA GLN A 43 1.35 -3.36 -2.71
C GLN A 43 1.76 -2.79 -4.08
N ILE A 44 1.48 -1.51 -4.34
CA ILE A 44 1.91 -0.84 -5.58
C ILE A 44 3.43 -0.80 -5.67
N LEU A 45 4.10 -0.34 -4.61
CA LEU A 45 5.56 -0.24 -4.59
C LEU A 45 6.22 -1.61 -4.76
N THR A 46 5.84 -2.58 -3.91
CA THR A 46 6.42 -3.93 -3.98
C THR A 46 6.09 -4.63 -5.31
N GLY A 47 4.87 -4.45 -5.83
CA GLY A 47 4.44 -5.00 -7.11
C GLY A 47 5.23 -4.42 -8.28
N LEU A 48 5.51 -3.12 -8.28
CA LEU A 48 6.35 -2.47 -9.28
C LEU A 48 7.78 -3.05 -9.26
N PHE A 49 8.37 -3.20 -8.07
CA PHE A 49 9.71 -3.80 -7.95
C PHE A 49 9.75 -5.26 -8.41
N LEU A 50 8.72 -6.04 -8.10
CA LEU A 50 8.60 -7.42 -8.58
C LEU A 50 8.46 -7.48 -10.10
N ALA A 51 7.66 -6.60 -10.68
CA ALA A 51 7.41 -6.55 -12.13
C ALA A 51 8.69 -6.25 -12.94
N MET A 52 9.66 -5.53 -12.38
CA MET A 52 10.95 -5.29 -13.03
C MET A 52 11.80 -6.55 -13.25
N HIS A 53 11.56 -7.62 -12.48
CA HIS A 53 12.31 -8.89 -12.53
C HIS A 53 11.45 -10.09 -12.95
N TYR A 54 10.13 -9.90 -13.06
CA TYR A 54 9.19 -10.95 -13.43
C TYR A 54 9.06 -11.08 -14.94
N THR A 55 8.94 -12.32 -15.44
CA THR A 55 8.62 -12.61 -16.85
C THR A 55 7.25 -13.29 -16.93
N SER A 56 6.36 -12.78 -17.76
CA SER A 56 4.97 -13.25 -17.85
C SER A 56 4.76 -14.46 -18.76
N ASP A 57 5.79 -14.90 -19.48
CA ASP A 57 5.72 -16.09 -20.33
C ASP A 57 5.57 -17.36 -19.48
N ILE A 58 4.65 -18.25 -19.84
CA ILE A 58 4.30 -19.43 -19.04
C ILE A 58 5.49 -20.37 -18.80
N SER A 59 6.43 -20.46 -19.74
CA SER A 59 7.60 -21.33 -19.61
C SER A 59 8.62 -20.80 -18.61
N THR A 60 8.65 -19.49 -18.37
CA THR A 60 9.63 -18.83 -17.50
C THR A 60 9.02 -18.17 -16.25
N ALA A 61 7.69 -18.08 -16.15
CA ALA A 61 6.99 -17.42 -15.06
C ALA A 61 7.46 -17.91 -13.67
N LEU A 62 7.46 -19.23 -13.44
CA LEU A 62 7.92 -19.78 -12.16
C LEU A 62 9.42 -19.54 -11.94
N SER A 63 10.24 -19.74 -12.96
CA SER A 63 11.69 -19.54 -12.87
C SER A 63 12.06 -18.09 -12.53
N SER A 64 11.31 -17.11 -13.05
CA SER A 64 11.51 -15.69 -12.73
C SER A 64 11.15 -15.36 -11.27
N VAL A 65 10.14 -16.01 -10.69
CA VAL A 65 9.83 -15.87 -9.25
C VAL A 65 10.93 -16.48 -8.39
N VAL A 66 11.51 -17.61 -8.80
CA VAL A 66 12.66 -18.22 -8.11
C VAL A 66 13.88 -17.28 -8.19
N HIS A 67 14.15 -16.70 -9.36
CA HIS A 67 15.21 -15.71 -9.56
C HIS A 67 15.04 -14.50 -8.62
N ILE A 68 13.83 -13.93 -8.53
CA ILE A 68 13.51 -12.86 -7.58
C ILE A 68 13.86 -13.26 -6.14
N CYS A 69 13.53 -14.48 -5.72
CA CYS A 69 13.78 -14.91 -4.35
C CYS A 69 15.25 -15.15 -4.03
N ARG A 70 16.05 -15.62 -4.99
CA ARG A 70 17.40 -16.12 -4.72
C ARG A 70 18.51 -15.18 -5.18
N ASP A 71 18.28 -14.46 -6.27
CA ASP A 71 19.34 -13.76 -6.99
C ASP A 71 19.15 -12.23 -6.96
N VAL A 72 17.93 -11.74 -6.72
CA VAL A 72 17.66 -10.30 -6.54
C VAL A 72 17.93 -9.90 -5.10
N ASN A 73 18.71 -8.83 -4.91
CA ASN A 73 19.01 -8.28 -3.59
C ASN A 73 17.72 -7.94 -2.83
N TYR A 74 17.54 -8.53 -1.64
CA TYR A 74 16.32 -8.43 -0.83
C TYR A 74 15.02 -8.87 -1.55
N GLY A 75 15.11 -9.52 -2.71
CA GLY A 75 13.94 -9.90 -3.48
C GLY A 75 13.02 -10.87 -2.75
N TRP A 76 13.58 -11.75 -1.90
CA TRP A 76 12.78 -12.58 -0.99
C TRP A 76 11.95 -11.75 -0.02
N ILE A 77 12.47 -10.64 0.53
CA ILE A 77 11.73 -9.76 1.43
C ILE A 77 10.62 -9.08 0.67
N ILE A 78 10.92 -8.52 -0.51
CA ILE A 78 9.94 -7.80 -1.34
C ILE A 78 8.79 -8.73 -1.74
N ARG A 79 9.10 -9.96 -2.19
CA ARG A 79 8.07 -10.96 -2.53
C ARG A 79 7.23 -11.33 -1.30
N ASN A 80 7.86 -11.59 -0.16
CA ASN A 80 7.12 -11.95 1.06
C ASN A 80 6.26 -10.79 1.55
N LEU A 81 6.72 -9.55 1.45
CA LEU A 81 5.94 -8.37 1.79
C LEU A 81 4.74 -8.22 0.86
N HIS A 82 4.92 -8.42 -0.46
CA HIS A 82 3.82 -8.37 -1.42
C HIS A 82 2.78 -9.48 -1.20
N ALA A 83 3.24 -10.71 -0.92
CA ALA A 83 2.36 -11.86 -0.72
C ALA A 83 1.59 -11.78 0.61
N ASN A 84 2.29 -11.55 1.73
CA ASN A 84 1.64 -11.42 3.04
C ASN A 84 0.86 -10.10 3.16
N GLY A 85 1.34 -9.04 2.52
CA GLY A 85 0.66 -7.75 2.40
C GLY A 85 -0.69 -7.86 1.70
N ALA A 86 -0.81 -8.70 0.66
CA ALA A 86 -2.10 -8.99 0.03
C ALA A 86 -3.09 -9.65 1.01
N SER A 87 -2.65 -10.64 1.80
CA SER A 87 -3.50 -11.25 2.83
C SER A 87 -3.93 -10.23 3.89
N PHE A 88 -2.99 -9.40 4.36
CA PHE A 88 -3.29 -8.35 5.33
C PHE A 88 -4.24 -7.28 4.76
N PHE A 89 -4.12 -6.95 3.47
CA PHE A 89 -5.05 -6.08 2.77
C PHE A 89 -6.49 -6.60 2.91
N PHE A 90 -6.72 -7.88 2.63
CA PHE A 90 -8.06 -8.48 2.77
C PHE A 90 -8.55 -8.51 4.21
N ILE A 91 -7.66 -8.77 5.18
CA ILE A 91 -8.01 -8.64 6.61
C ILE A 91 -8.49 -7.22 6.89
N CYS A 92 -7.76 -6.19 6.45
CA CYS A 92 -8.18 -4.80 6.63
C CYS A 92 -9.49 -4.48 5.91
N ILE A 93 -9.76 -5.03 4.72
CA ILE A 93 -11.05 -4.84 4.03
C ILE A 93 -12.19 -5.40 4.90
N TYR A 94 -12.07 -6.65 5.35
CA TYR A 94 -13.13 -7.30 6.12
C TYR A 94 -13.42 -6.56 7.44
N LEU A 95 -12.38 -6.09 8.11
CA LEU A 95 -12.51 -5.31 9.33
C LEU A 95 -12.98 -3.86 9.08
N HIS A 96 -12.80 -3.32 7.87
CA HIS A 96 -13.27 -1.97 7.54
C HIS A 96 -14.75 -1.95 7.12
N ILE A 97 -15.24 -3.01 6.47
CA ILE A 97 -16.62 -3.12 5.99
C ILE A 97 -17.58 -3.61 7.10
N GLY A 98 -17.11 -4.50 7.98
CA GLY A 98 -17.91 -5.07 9.08
C GLY A 98 -18.10 -4.11 10.25
#